data_AF-A0A075AZK8-F1
#
_entry.id   AF-A0A075AZK8-F1
#
_cell.length_a   1.000
_cell.length_b   1.000
_cell.length_c   1.000
_cell.angle_alpha   90.00
_cell.angle_beta   90.00
_cell.angle_gamma   90.00
#
_symmetry.space_group_name_H-M   'P 1'
#
loop_
_entity.id
_entity.type
_entity.pdbx_description
1 polymer ?
#
loop_
_entity_poly.entity_id
_entity_poly.type
_entity_poly.pdbx_seq_one_letter_code
_entity_poly.pdbx_strand_id
1 'polypeptide(L)'
;MSVYDREGTFMGKFRPKFSCDNIAYEVSYTFLSEAFRLFNLATQKLNENGVDETILNQTADLYCQSAGIFELVGQKIIPRIINMPSERSPEILKETNFALSEICIGLAHYVAFIKAKNRQMSNKNLCKLLMISFDNFKKAQELLKSLKYDYLDIDPNFRDFVEYGGMGFKAMACLFYGDACFEEKKYGLASGLLSESSRVINECKRNTKETNVIKMVCAYADEVEQKYSSYHKNNVSYEDEPTLLEIDLLLPKGVPFMIAKKPNFEV
;
A
#
# COMPACT_ATOMS: atom_id res chain seq x y z
N MET A 1 -12.91 -17.78 -13.75
CA MET A 1 -13.93 -18.22 -14.72
C MET A 1 -15.11 -18.80 -13.96
N SER A 2 -16.35 -18.35 -14.16
CA SER A 2 -17.52 -18.97 -13.52
C SER A 2 -17.81 -20.30 -14.20
N VAL A 3 -17.95 -21.38 -13.42
CA VAL A 3 -18.28 -22.71 -13.91
C VAL A 3 -19.77 -22.90 -13.73
N TYR A 4 -20.44 -23.34 -14.78
CA TYR A 4 -21.85 -23.71 -14.76
C TYR A 4 -21.95 -25.20 -15.13
N ASP A 5 -22.92 -25.91 -14.57
CA ASP A 5 -23.23 -27.26 -15.03
C ASP A 5 -23.97 -27.24 -16.38
N ARG A 6 -24.32 -28.42 -16.90
CA ARG A 6 -25.04 -28.56 -18.18
C ARG A 6 -26.47 -28.00 -18.14
N GLU A 7 -27.00 -27.75 -16.94
CA GLU A 7 -28.33 -27.20 -16.71
C GLU A 7 -28.29 -25.68 -16.46
N GLY A 8 -27.10 -25.07 -16.50
CA GLY A 8 -26.90 -23.63 -16.28
C GLY A 8 -26.86 -23.23 -14.81
N THR A 9 -26.77 -24.18 -13.87
CA THR A 9 -26.60 -23.91 -12.45
C THR A 9 -25.18 -23.42 -12.19
N PHE A 10 -25.02 -22.31 -11.46
CA PHE A 10 -23.72 -21.80 -11.07
C PHE A 10 -23.03 -22.77 -10.09
N MET A 11 -21.98 -23.43 -10.56
CA MET A 11 -21.18 -24.42 -9.81
C MET A 11 -20.01 -23.80 -9.04
N GLY A 12 -19.87 -22.48 -9.09
CA GLY A 12 -18.80 -21.73 -8.45
C GLY A 12 -17.80 -21.13 -9.42
N LYS A 13 -16.69 -20.59 -8.89
CA LYS A 13 -15.58 -20.09 -9.72
C LYS A 13 -14.57 -21.22 -9.94
N PHE A 14 -14.15 -21.45 -11.18
CA PHE A 14 -13.05 -22.33 -11.54
C PHE A 14 -11.83 -21.92 -10.71
N ARG A 15 -11.35 -22.85 -9.88
CA ARG A 15 -10.12 -22.72 -9.13
C ARG A 15 -9.09 -23.61 -9.82
N PRO A 16 -8.14 -23.04 -10.59
CA PRO A 16 -7.09 -23.85 -11.19
C PRO A 16 -6.34 -24.59 -10.08
N LYS A 17 -6.11 -25.89 -10.28
CA LYS A 17 -5.33 -26.72 -9.38
C LYS A 17 -3.92 -26.84 -9.97
N PHE A 18 -2.93 -26.35 -9.26
CA PHE A 18 -1.54 -26.47 -9.65
C PHE A 18 -0.87 -27.56 -8.81
N SER A 19 -0.16 -28.47 -9.45
CA SER A 19 0.57 -29.56 -8.79
C SER A 19 2.05 -29.48 -9.15
N CYS A 20 2.92 -29.56 -8.17
CA CYS A 20 4.35 -29.70 -8.33
C CYS A 20 4.87 -30.74 -7.35
N ASP A 21 5.56 -31.77 -7.84
CA ASP A 21 6.17 -32.81 -7.01
C ASP A 21 7.51 -32.31 -6.45
N ASN A 22 7.43 -31.32 -5.56
CA ASN A 22 8.59 -30.71 -4.94
C ASN A 22 8.27 -30.20 -3.53
N ILE A 23 9.07 -30.62 -2.54
CA ILE A 23 8.88 -30.17 -1.15
C ILE A 23 9.03 -28.65 -0.98
N ALA A 24 9.89 -27.99 -1.75
CA ALA A 24 10.05 -26.53 -1.72
C ALA A 24 8.77 -25.81 -2.17
N TYR A 25 7.98 -26.43 -3.04
CA TYR A 25 6.68 -25.91 -3.46
C TYR A 25 5.69 -25.92 -2.29
N GLU A 26 5.55 -27.05 -1.59
CA GLU A 26 4.69 -27.15 -0.39
C GLU A 26 5.15 -26.22 0.74
N VAL A 27 6.46 -26.16 0.98
CA VAL A 27 7.08 -25.27 1.97
C VAL A 27 6.78 -23.81 1.64
N SER A 28 6.82 -23.41 0.36
CA SER A 28 6.47 -22.04 -0.05
C SER A 28 5.04 -21.69 0.35
N TYR A 29 4.06 -22.56 0.11
CA TYR A 29 2.66 -22.32 0.49
C TYR A 29 2.43 -22.32 2.00
N THR A 30 3.18 -23.12 2.74
CA THR A 30 3.15 -23.12 4.21
C THR A 30 3.60 -21.76 4.75
N PHE A 31 4.72 -21.24 4.27
CA PHE A 31 5.22 -19.92 4.65
C PHE A 31 4.31 -18.78 4.17
N LEU A 32 3.80 -18.85 2.94
CA LEU A 32 2.84 -17.88 2.42
C LEU A 32 1.58 -17.81 3.29
N SER A 33 1.04 -18.96 3.69
CA SER A 33 -0.13 -19.04 4.57
C SER A 33 0.12 -18.35 5.91
N GLU A 34 1.30 -18.55 6.51
CA GLU A 34 1.69 -17.86 7.74
C GLU A 34 1.86 -16.34 7.53
N ALA A 35 2.49 -15.93 6.42
CA ALA A 35 2.65 -14.51 6.08
C ALA A 35 1.29 -13.82 5.94
N PHE A 36 0.33 -14.45 5.24
CA PHE A 36 -1.03 -13.94 5.11
C PHE A 36 -1.79 -13.95 6.44
N ARG A 37 -1.59 -14.95 7.30
CA ARG A 37 -2.17 -14.98 8.66
C ARG A 37 -1.71 -13.78 9.48
N LEU A 38 -0.40 -13.48 9.48
CA LEU A 38 0.17 -12.31 10.16
C LEU A 38 -0.35 -10.99 9.59
N PHE A 39 -0.42 -10.87 8.26
CA PHE A 39 -0.97 -9.70 7.58
C PHE A 39 -2.44 -9.45 7.97
N ASN A 40 -3.26 -10.50 7.96
CA ASN A 40 -4.68 -10.41 8.31
C ASN A 40 -4.85 -10.03 9.78
N LEU A 41 -4.04 -10.59 10.68
CA LEU A 41 -4.04 -10.24 12.09
C LEU A 41 -3.66 -8.77 12.34
N ALA A 42 -2.64 -8.27 11.62
CA ALA A 42 -2.25 -6.86 11.68
C ALA A 42 -3.40 -5.95 11.23
N THR A 43 -4.03 -6.30 10.10
CA THR A 43 -5.14 -5.53 9.53
C THR A 43 -6.36 -5.54 10.47
N GLN A 44 -6.65 -6.66 11.13
CA GLN A 44 -7.71 -6.74 12.12
C GLN A 44 -7.44 -5.81 13.30
N LYS A 45 -6.24 -5.87 13.89
CA LYS A 45 -5.83 -5.01 15.01
C LYS A 45 -5.90 -3.52 14.68
N LEU A 46 -5.57 -3.15 13.44
CA LEU A 46 -5.64 -1.76 12.99
C LEU A 46 -7.08 -1.23 12.93
N ASN A 47 -8.06 -2.12 12.71
CA ASN A 47 -9.48 -1.77 12.60
C ASN A 47 -10.23 -1.84 13.94
N GLU A 48 -9.56 -2.21 15.04
CA GLU A 48 -10.17 -2.24 16.37
C GLU A 48 -10.41 -0.82 16.91
N ASN A 49 -11.55 -0.59 17.56
CA ASN A 49 -11.84 0.71 18.17
C ASN A 49 -10.92 0.96 19.38
N GLY A 50 -10.33 2.15 19.47
CA GLY A 50 -9.49 2.53 20.61
C GLY A 50 -8.04 2.04 20.51
N VAL A 51 -7.44 2.10 19.31
CA VAL A 51 -6.05 1.70 19.08
C VAL A 51 -5.09 2.56 19.90
N ASP A 52 -4.49 1.96 20.93
CA ASP A 52 -3.43 2.58 21.72
C ASP A 52 -2.04 2.41 21.08
N GLU A 53 -1.01 3.03 21.66
CA GLU A 53 0.34 2.95 21.12
C GLU A 53 0.90 1.51 21.13
N THR A 54 0.51 0.69 22.10
CA THR A 54 0.96 -0.70 22.22
C THR A 54 0.43 -1.52 21.05
N ILE A 55 -0.85 -1.37 20.71
CA ILE A 55 -1.48 -2.03 19.58
C ILE A 55 -0.84 -1.55 18.28
N LEU A 56 -0.57 -0.25 18.11
CA LEU A 56 0.12 0.26 16.92
C LEU A 56 1.52 -0.36 16.75
N ASN A 57 2.29 -0.48 17.84
CA ASN A 57 3.60 -1.12 17.80
C ASN A 57 3.49 -2.60 17.40
N GLN A 58 2.55 -3.34 17.98
CA GLN A 58 2.31 -4.75 17.63
C GLN A 58 1.86 -4.91 16.18
N THR A 59 0.98 -4.04 15.69
CA THR A 59 0.48 -4.06 14.32
C THR A 59 1.60 -3.81 13.32
N ALA A 60 2.43 -2.79 13.54
CA ALA A 60 3.60 -2.54 12.71
C ALA A 60 4.56 -3.75 12.73
N ASP A 61 4.74 -4.36 13.90
CA ASP A 61 5.59 -5.54 14.06
C ASP A 61 5.12 -6.73 13.22
N LEU A 62 3.81 -7.01 13.25
CA LEU A 62 3.20 -8.09 12.48
C LEU A 62 3.36 -7.88 10.97
N TYR A 63 3.21 -6.64 10.48
CA TYR A 63 3.49 -6.32 9.09
C TYR A 63 4.97 -6.55 8.74
N CYS A 64 5.91 -6.11 9.58
CA CYS A 64 7.34 -6.34 9.37
C CYS A 64 7.72 -7.83 9.40
N GLN A 65 7.06 -8.64 10.24
CA GLN A 65 7.23 -10.10 10.25
C GLN A 65 6.69 -10.74 8.97
N SER A 66 5.48 -10.37 8.54
CA SER A 66 4.88 -10.83 7.28
C SER A 66 5.77 -10.51 6.08
N ALA A 67 6.28 -9.27 6.00
CA ALA A 67 7.22 -8.83 4.97
C ALA A 67 8.47 -9.73 4.88
N GLY A 68 9.06 -10.05 6.03
CA GLY A 68 10.24 -10.91 6.09
C GLY A 68 10.00 -12.34 5.65
N ILE A 69 8.80 -12.88 5.86
CA ILE A 69 8.44 -14.20 5.34
C ILE A 69 8.29 -14.15 3.82
N PHE A 70 7.65 -13.13 3.27
CA PHE A 70 7.56 -12.96 1.81
C PHE A 70 8.95 -12.81 1.17
N GLU A 71 9.86 -12.03 1.76
CA GLU A 71 11.26 -11.95 1.31
C GLU A 71 11.97 -13.29 1.36
N LEU A 72 11.82 -14.04 2.46
CA LEU A 72 12.39 -15.37 2.61
C LEU A 72 11.89 -16.31 1.49
N VAL A 73 10.59 -16.31 1.22
CA VAL A 73 9.98 -17.15 0.17
C VAL A 73 10.55 -16.79 -1.20
N GLY A 74 10.52 -15.51 -1.57
CA GLY A 74 11.02 -15.01 -2.85
C GLY A 74 12.52 -15.21 -3.05
N GLN A 75 13.32 -15.02 -1.99
CA GLN A 75 14.77 -15.03 -2.10
C GLN A 75 15.38 -16.42 -1.93
N LYS A 76 14.83 -17.27 -1.05
CA LYS A 76 15.47 -18.55 -0.67
C LYS A 76 14.66 -19.79 -1.05
N ILE A 77 13.33 -19.74 -1.03
CA ILE A 77 12.49 -20.93 -1.17
C ILE A 77 12.11 -21.16 -2.63
N ILE A 78 11.55 -20.16 -3.31
CA ILE A 78 11.16 -20.24 -4.73
C ILE A 78 12.30 -20.71 -5.62
N PRO A 79 13.55 -20.21 -5.48
CA PRO A 79 14.68 -20.69 -6.29
C PRO A 79 15.03 -22.18 -6.11
N ARG A 80 14.57 -22.83 -5.03
CA ARG A 80 14.77 -24.26 -4.78
C ARG A 80 13.69 -25.14 -5.42
N ILE A 81 12.66 -24.56 -6.03
CA ILE A 81 11.61 -25.31 -6.73
C ILE A 81 12.16 -25.78 -8.08
N ILE A 82 12.57 -27.05 -8.11
CA ILE A 82 12.99 -27.79 -9.29
C ILE A 82 11.76 -28.06 -10.16
N ASN A 83 11.89 -27.89 -11.48
CA ASN A 83 10.84 -28.13 -12.48
C ASN A 83 9.56 -27.32 -12.20
N MET A 84 9.70 -26.00 -12.01
CA MET A 84 8.56 -25.10 -11.84
C MET A 84 7.58 -25.25 -13.03
N PRO A 85 6.30 -25.57 -12.77
CA PRO A 85 5.30 -25.73 -13.82
C PRO A 85 5.16 -24.47 -14.69
N SER A 86 4.87 -24.68 -15.98
CA SER A 86 4.56 -23.58 -16.90
C SER A 86 3.27 -22.87 -16.51
N GLU A 87 2.25 -23.63 -16.12
CA GLU A 87 1.03 -23.13 -15.49
C GLU A 87 1.20 -23.11 -13.98
N ARG A 88 1.17 -21.92 -13.38
CA ARG A 88 1.42 -21.74 -11.96
C ARG A 88 0.64 -20.56 -11.39
N SER A 89 0.46 -20.55 -10.07
CA SER A 89 -0.08 -19.38 -9.38
C SER A 89 0.92 -18.22 -9.42
N PRO A 90 0.47 -16.97 -9.57
CA PRO A 90 1.35 -15.81 -9.46
C PRO A 90 2.01 -15.68 -8.08
N GLU A 91 1.46 -16.31 -7.05
CA GLU A 91 1.99 -16.30 -5.67
C GLU A 91 3.33 -17.02 -5.51
N ILE A 92 3.69 -17.93 -6.41
CA ILE A 92 4.99 -18.62 -6.40
C ILE A 92 6.05 -17.94 -7.27
N LEU A 93 5.78 -16.70 -7.70
CA LEU A 93 6.74 -15.85 -8.41
C LEU A 93 7.51 -14.98 -7.43
N LYS A 94 8.80 -14.80 -7.69
CA LYS A 94 9.71 -14.04 -6.84
C LYS A 94 9.28 -12.58 -6.72
N GLU A 95 8.92 -11.98 -7.85
CA GLU A 95 8.51 -10.58 -7.94
C GLU A 95 7.21 -10.32 -7.19
N THR A 96 6.24 -11.26 -7.23
CA THR A 96 5.01 -11.19 -6.42
C THR A 96 5.33 -11.18 -4.93
N ASN A 97 6.25 -12.04 -4.49
CA ASN A 97 6.65 -12.11 -3.08
C ASN A 97 7.35 -10.82 -2.62
N PHE A 98 8.26 -10.28 -3.43
CA PHE A 98 8.87 -8.99 -3.11
C PHE A 98 7.86 -7.85 -3.11
N ALA A 99 6.89 -7.85 -4.02
CA ALA A 99 5.82 -6.85 -4.01
C ALA A 99 4.98 -6.95 -2.73
N LEU A 100 4.63 -8.16 -2.29
CA LEU A 100 3.92 -8.39 -1.03
C LEU A 100 4.74 -7.93 0.19
N SER A 101 6.06 -8.15 0.19
CA SER A 101 6.94 -7.59 1.23
C SER A 101 6.89 -6.06 1.26
N GLU A 102 7.07 -5.41 0.12
CA GLU A 102 7.04 -3.95 0.00
C GLU A 102 5.69 -3.37 0.46
N ILE A 103 4.57 -4.01 0.11
CA ILE A 103 3.23 -3.62 0.59
C ILE A 103 3.17 -3.70 2.12
N CYS A 104 3.63 -4.79 2.72
CA CYS A 104 3.64 -4.96 4.17
C CYS A 104 4.48 -3.89 4.86
N ILE A 105 5.66 -3.58 4.33
CA ILE A 105 6.52 -2.51 4.86
C ILE A 105 5.84 -1.15 4.72
N GLY A 106 5.27 -0.84 3.56
CA GLY A 106 4.53 0.41 3.35
C GLY A 106 3.37 0.59 4.35
N LEU A 107 2.65 -0.48 4.67
CA LEU A 107 1.61 -0.48 5.71
C LEU A 107 2.20 -0.33 7.12
N ALA A 108 3.36 -0.91 7.42
CA ALA A 108 4.04 -0.69 8.69
C ALA A 108 4.46 0.78 8.87
N HIS A 109 4.94 1.45 7.82
CA HIS A 109 5.21 2.89 7.84
C HIS A 109 3.94 3.71 8.02
N TYR A 110 2.81 3.27 7.44
CA TYR A 110 1.52 3.92 7.65
C TYR A 110 1.05 3.81 9.11
N VAL A 111 1.24 2.67 9.76
CA VAL A 111 0.97 2.52 11.20
C VAL A 111 1.85 3.48 12.03
N ALA A 112 3.11 3.67 11.60
CA ALA A 112 3.99 4.66 12.22
C ALA A 112 3.50 6.10 12.00
N PHE A 113 2.91 6.40 10.84
CA PHE A 113 2.22 7.68 10.60
C PHE A 113 1.06 7.87 11.57
N ILE A 114 0.20 6.88 11.79
CA ILE A 114 -0.90 6.97 12.76
C ILE A 114 -0.35 7.28 14.16
N LYS A 115 0.70 6.56 14.57
CA LYS A 115 1.38 6.79 15.85
C LYS A 115 1.96 8.21 15.95
N ALA A 116 2.63 8.69 14.90
CA ALA A 116 3.21 10.03 14.84
C ALA A 116 2.12 11.12 14.89
N LYS A 117 0.98 10.89 14.22
CA LYS A 117 -0.19 11.77 14.24
C LYS A 117 -0.79 11.84 15.64
N ASN A 118 -0.95 10.71 16.32
CA ASN A 118 -1.45 10.66 17.71
C ASN A 118 -0.52 11.40 18.69
N ARG A 119 0.78 11.43 18.40
CA ARG A 119 1.80 12.20 19.15
C ARG A 119 1.91 13.66 18.70
N GLN A 120 1.04 14.13 17.82
CA GLN A 120 1.01 15.50 17.31
C GLN A 120 2.35 15.96 16.71
N MET A 121 3.04 15.07 16.00
CA MET A 121 4.24 15.44 15.26
C MET A 121 3.92 16.45 14.16
N SER A 122 4.90 17.30 13.80
CA SER A 122 4.74 18.33 12.77
C SER A 122 4.27 17.75 11.43
N ASN A 123 3.43 18.49 10.72
CA ASN A 123 2.88 18.13 9.42
C ASN A 123 3.94 17.73 8.36
N LYS A 124 5.13 18.37 8.36
CA LYS A 124 6.26 17.97 7.50
C LYS A 124 6.78 16.56 7.79
N ASN A 125 6.83 16.15 9.06
CA ASN A 125 7.25 14.81 9.44
C ASN A 125 6.17 13.79 9.08
N LEU A 126 4.89 14.12 9.27
CA LEU A 126 3.79 13.28 8.84
C LEU A 126 3.81 13.03 7.32
N CYS A 127 4.03 14.09 6.53
CA CYS A 127 4.22 13.99 5.09
C CYS A 127 5.35 13.01 4.72
N LYS A 128 6.53 13.13 5.34
CA LYS A 128 7.66 12.22 5.09
C LYS A 128 7.32 10.76 5.36
N LEU A 129 6.54 10.46 6.40
CA LEU A 129 6.12 9.09 6.71
C LEU A 129 5.22 8.52 5.62
N LEU A 130 4.26 9.32 5.14
CA LEU A 130 3.35 8.94 4.07
C LEU A 130 4.05 8.76 2.72
N MET A 131 5.04 9.59 2.43
CA MET A 131 5.86 9.45 1.22
C MET A 131 6.66 8.14 1.20
N ILE A 132 7.10 7.64 2.36
CA ILE A 132 7.75 6.32 2.43
C ILE A 132 6.74 5.23 2.07
N SER A 133 5.53 5.26 2.66
CA SER A 133 4.47 4.32 2.31
C SER A 133 4.13 4.36 0.81
N PHE A 134 4.06 5.54 0.21
CA PHE A 134 3.90 5.70 -1.24
C PHE A 134 5.04 5.04 -2.03
N ASP A 135 6.29 5.31 -1.66
CA ASP A 135 7.47 4.75 -2.34
C ASP A 135 7.49 3.22 -2.29
N ASN A 136 7.11 2.62 -1.15
CA ASN A 136 6.98 1.17 -1.02
C ASN A 136 5.88 0.60 -1.94
N PHE A 137 4.69 1.22 -1.96
CA PHE A 137 3.61 0.79 -2.86
C PHE A 137 3.97 0.97 -4.34
N LYS A 138 4.69 2.04 -4.67
CA LYS A 138 5.20 2.27 -6.03
C LYS A 138 6.19 1.17 -6.45
N LYS A 139 7.14 0.81 -5.58
CA LYS A 139 8.05 -0.32 -5.83
C LYS A 139 7.29 -1.64 -6.00
N ALA A 140 6.29 -1.89 -5.15
CA ALA A 140 5.45 -3.07 -5.28
C ALA A 140 4.73 -3.09 -6.64
N GLN A 141 4.19 -1.96 -7.10
CA GLN A 141 3.56 -1.84 -8.41
C GLN A 141 4.54 -2.12 -9.56
N GLU A 142 5.77 -1.59 -9.49
CA GLU A 142 6.83 -1.82 -10.47
C GLU A 142 7.24 -3.30 -10.53
N LEU A 143 7.38 -3.96 -9.37
CA LEU A 143 7.64 -5.39 -9.26
C LEU A 143 6.53 -6.22 -9.91
N LEU A 144 5.26 -5.92 -9.63
CA LEU A 144 4.14 -6.64 -10.24
C LEU A 144 4.09 -6.42 -11.75
N LYS A 145 4.30 -5.18 -12.24
CA LYS A 145 4.32 -4.87 -13.68
C LYS A 145 5.46 -5.58 -14.41
N SER A 146 6.56 -5.92 -13.72
CA SER A 146 7.69 -6.66 -14.31
C SER A 146 7.35 -8.12 -14.68
N LEU A 147 6.24 -8.67 -14.20
CA LEU A 147 5.75 -10.02 -14.48
C LEU A 147 5.23 -10.23 -15.92
N LYS A 148 5.07 -9.16 -16.70
CA LYS A 148 4.61 -9.21 -18.11
C LYS A 148 3.28 -9.95 -18.26
N TYR A 149 3.29 -11.17 -18.80
CA TYR A 149 2.07 -11.96 -19.03
C TYR A 149 1.43 -12.43 -17.73
N ASP A 150 2.24 -12.85 -16.75
CA ASP A 150 1.79 -13.33 -15.44
C ASP A 150 1.12 -12.20 -14.62
N TYR A 151 1.33 -10.92 -14.99
CA TYR A 151 0.65 -9.77 -14.37
C TYR A 151 -0.87 -9.78 -14.59
N LEU A 152 -1.35 -10.40 -15.67
CA LEU A 152 -2.78 -10.49 -15.98
C LEU A 152 -3.50 -11.56 -15.15
N ASP A 153 -2.76 -12.51 -14.59
CA ASP A 153 -3.28 -13.56 -13.72
C ASP A 153 -3.52 -13.07 -12.28
N ILE A 154 -3.00 -11.89 -11.96
CA ILE A 154 -3.21 -11.23 -10.67
C ILE A 154 -4.60 -10.57 -10.65
N ASP A 155 -5.32 -10.76 -9.55
CA ASP A 155 -6.66 -10.20 -9.38
C ASP A 155 -6.65 -8.68 -9.65
N PRO A 156 -7.51 -8.17 -10.56
CA PRO A 156 -7.55 -6.75 -10.88
C PRO A 156 -7.82 -5.87 -9.66
N ASN A 157 -8.66 -6.30 -8.70
CA ASN A 157 -8.92 -5.49 -7.51
C ASN A 157 -7.66 -5.40 -6.62
N PHE A 158 -6.80 -6.43 -6.62
CA PHE A 158 -5.50 -6.36 -5.94
C PHE A 158 -4.55 -5.41 -6.66
N ARG A 159 -4.51 -5.41 -7.99
CA ARG A 159 -3.70 -4.46 -8.77
C ARG A 159 -4.15 -3.01 -8.52
N ASP A 160 -5.46 -2.77 -8.55
CA ASP A 160 -6.06 -1.47 -8.23
C ASP A 160 -5.75 -1.06 -6.79
N PHE A 161 -5.80 -2.00 -5.84
CA PHE A 161 -5.41 -1.74 -4.44
C PHE A 161 -3.98 -1.25 -4.31
N VAL A 162 -3.02 -1.86 -5.01
CA VAL A 162 -1.60 -1.46 -4.94
C VAL A 162 -1.40 -0.08 -5.60
N GLU A 163 -2.01 0.14 -6.75
CA GLU A 163 -1.91 1.41 -7.48
C GLU A 163 -2.57 2.56 -6.72
N TYR A 164 -3.87 2.47 -6.48
CA TYR A 164 -4.64 3.54 -5.85
C TYR A 164 -4.39 3.64 -4.34
N GLY A 165 -3.99 2.54 -3.68
CA GLY A 165 -3.52 2.59 -2.30
C GLY A 165 -2.25 3.43 -2.16
N GLY A 166 -1.28 3.22 -3.05
CA GLY A 166 -0.08 4.06 -3.13
C GLY A 166 -0.42 5.52 -3.40
N MET A 167 -1.19 5.79 -4.45
CA MET A 167 -1.63 7.15 -4.77
C MET A 167 -2.38 7.84 -3.61
N GLY A 168 -3.16 7.07 -2.85
CA GLY A 168 -3.84 7.57 -1.66
C GLY A 168 -2.88 8.05 -0.56
N PHE A 169 -1.77 7.35 -0.33
CA PHE A 169 -0.72 7.84 0.58
C PHE A 169 -0.08 9.14 0.09
N LYS A 170 0.15 9.28 -1.22
CA LYS A 170 0.63 10.53 -1.82
C LYS A 170 -0.36 11.67 -1.61
N ALA A 171 -1.65 11.43 -1.82
CA ALA A 171 -2.69 12.45 -1.60
C ALA A 171 -2.70 12.94 -0.14
N MET A 172 -2.67 12.01 0.83
CA MET A 172 -2.55 12.38 2.24
C MET A 172 -1.24 13.13 2.52
N ALA A 173 -0.12 12.76 1.88
CA ALA A 173 1.13 13.49 2.03
C ALA A 173 1.02 14.94 1.54
N CYS A 174 0.32 15.17 0.41
CA CYS A 174 0.02 16.51 -0.10
C CYS A 174 -0.85 17.32 0.87
N LEU A 175 -1.84 16.71 1.52
CA LEU A 175 -2.66 17.36 2.54
C LEU A 175 -1.78 17.90 3.70
N PHE A 176 -1.00 17.03 4.34
CA PHE A 176 -0.17 17.46 5.47
C PHE A 176 0.93 18.43 5.03
N TYR A 177 1.52 18.26 3.84
CA TYR A 177 2.51 19.22 3.35
C TYR A 177 1.88 20.57 3.02
N GLY A 178 0.66 20.57 2.51
CA GLY A 178 -0.15 21.77 2.27
C GLY A 178 -0.39 22.55 3.56
N ASP A 179 -0.80 21.86 4.64
CA ASP A 179 -0.95 22.47 5.97
C ASP A 179 0.36 23.12 6.44
N ALA A 180 1.49 22.42 6.31
CA ALA A 180 2.80 22.97 6.67
C ALA A 180 3.19 24.20 5.83
N CYS A 181 2.88 24.20 4.52
CA CYS A 181 3.15 25.33 3.64
C CYS A 181 2.26 26.54 3.97
N PHE A 182 1.01 26.29 4.35
CA PHE A 182 0.08 27.33 4.78
C PHE A 182 0.54 28.00 6.07
N GLU A 183 1.02 27.23 7.06
CA GLU A 183 1.65 27.75 8.28
C GLU A 183 2.88 28.63 7.96
N GLU A 184 3.62 28.30 6.89
CA GLU A 184 4.75 29.08 6.39
C GLU A 184 4.37 30.25 5.47
N LYS A 185 3.07 30.54 5.32
CA LYS A 185 2.53 31.60 4.45
C LYS A 185 2.86 31.43 2.96
N LYS A 186 3.04 30.19 2.50
CA LYS A 186 3.19 29.83 1.07
C LYS A 186 1.84 29.39 0.53
N TYR A 187 0.95 30.34 0.29
CA TYR A 187 -0.46 30.06 0.05
C TYR A 187 -0.72 29.40 -1.31
N GLY A 188 -0.01 29.80 -2.37
CA GLY A 188 -0.16 29.20 -3.70
C GLY A 188 0.33 27.75 -3.75
N LEU A 189 1.45 27.45 -3.07
CA LEU A 189 1.93 26.08 -2.91
C LEU A 189 0.95 25.23 -2.10
N ALA A 190 0.41 25.78 -1.01
CA ALA A 190 -0.55 25.08 -0.18
C ALA A 190 -1.86 24.75 -0.93
N SER A 191 -2.40 25.69 -1.70
CA SER A 191 -3.61 25.44 -2.51
C SER A 191 -3.35 24.44 -3.64
N GLY A 192 -2.20 24.54 -4.34
CA GLY A 192 -1.82 23.58 -5.37
C GLY A 192 -1.65 22.15 -4.84
N LEU A 193 -1.05 21.98 -3.65
CA LEU A 193 -0.94 20.68 -3.00
C LEU A 193 -2.31 20.07 -2.65
N LEU A 194 -3.24 20.88 -2.15
CA LEU A 194 -4.60 20.42 -1.85
C LEU A 194 -5.42 20.13 -3.10
N SER A 195 -5.21 20.89 -4.19
CA SER A 195 -5.78 20.63 -5.51
C SER A 195 -5.36 19.25 -6.02
N GLU A 196 -4.05 18.93 -5.96
CA GLU A 196 -3.53 17.62 -6.33
C GLU A 196 -4.07 16.51 -5.41
N SER A 197 -4.12 16.74 -4.10
CA SER A 197 -4.73 15.80 -3.16
C SER A 197 -6.19 15.49 -3.52
N SER A 198 -6.99 16.52 -3.84
CA SER A 198 -8.39 16.37 -4.24
C SER A 198 -8.53 15.58 -5.54
N ARG A 199 -7.69 15.89 -6.54
CA ARG A 199 -7.65 15.19 -7.83
C ARG A 199 -7.42 13.69 -7.63
N VAL A 200 -6.39 13.32 -6.86
CA VAL A 200 -6.01 11.93 -6.61
C VAL A 200 -7.07 11.18 -5.79
N ILE A 201 -7.65 11.80 -4.77
CA ILE A 201 -8.73 11.19 -3.98
C ILE A 201 -9.95 10.89 -4.87
N ASN A 202 -10.32 11.82 -5.74
CA ASN A 202 -11.43 11.61 -6.68
C ASN A 202 -11.14 10.50 -7.69
N GLU A 203 -9.89 10.36 -8.13
CA GLU A 203 -9.45 9.26 -8.98
C GLU A 203 -9.57 7.91 -8.26
N CYS A 204 -9.13 7.84 -7.00
CA CYS A 204 -9.25 6.65 -6.16
C CYS A 204 -10.72 6.23 -5.97
N LYS A 205 -11.62 7.20 -5.73
CA LYS A 205 -13.07 6.97 -5.57
C LYS A 205 -13.73 6.40 -6.84
N ARG A 206 -13.30 6.85 -8.03
CA ARG A 206 -13.89 6.44 -9.31
C ARG A 206 -13.42 5.06 -9.75
N ASN A 207 -12.14 4.77 -9.54
CA ASN A 207 -11.49 3.64 -10.19
C ASN A 207 -11.35 2.40 -9.31
N THR A 208 -11.72 2.47 -8.03
CA THR A 208 -11.55 1.32 -7.14
C THR A 208 -12.81 0.97 -6.37
N LYS A 209 -13.02 -0.33 -6.20
CA LYS A 209 -13.99 -0.83 -5.21
C LYS A 209 -13.49 -0.49 -3.81
N GLU A 210 -14.42 -0.29 -2.89
CA GLU A 210 -14.11 0.08 -1.51
C GLU A 210 -13.19 -0.94 -0.80
N THR A 211 -11.87 -0.70 -0.80
CA THR A 211 -10.90 -1.39 0.06
C THR A 211 -10.68 -0.61 1.35
N ASN A 212 -10.20 -1.26 2.41
CA ASN A 212 -9.96 -0.57 3.69
C ASN A 212 -8.98 0.60 3.55
N VAL A 213 -7.90 0.45 2.76
CA VAL A 213 -6.95 1.54 2.51
C VAL A 213 -7.62 2.71 1.78
N ILE A 214 -8.47 2.42 0.79
CA ILE A 214 -9.17 3.46 0.04
C ILE A 214 -10.24 4.14 0.89
N LYS A 215 -10.93 3.40 1.78
CA LYS A 215 -11.82 3.98 2.79
C LYS A 215 -11.07 4.94 3.70
N MET A 216 -9.89 4.54 4.18
CA MET A 216 -9.05 5.40 5.05
C MET A 216 -8.61 6.67 4.32
N VAL A 217 -8.19 6.58 3.06
CA VAL A 217 -7.79 7.74 2.25
C VAL A 217 -9.00 8.63 1.94
N CYS A 218 -10.13 8.04 1.57
CA CYS A 218 -11.36 8.79 1.26
C CYS A 218 -11.97 9.47 2.49
N ALA A 219 -11.65 9.03 3.70
CA ALA A 219 -12.06 9.71 4.93
C ALA A 219 -11.50 11.13 5.04
N TYR A 220 -10.41 11.44 4.35
CA TYR A 220 -9.83 12.79 4.28
C TYR A 220 -10.41 13.66 3.16
N ALA A 221 -11.32 13.14 2.33
CA ALA A 221 -11.82 13.86 1.16
C ALA A 221 -12.49 15.18 1.54
N ASP A 222 -13.38 15.15 2.54
CA ASP A 222 -14.13 16.33 2.97
C ASP A 222 -13.19 17.37 3.63
N GLU A 223 -12.20 16.90 4.37
CA GLU A 223 -11.17 17.75 4.97
C GLU A 223 -10.35 18.48 3.90
N VAL A 224 -9.93 17.76 2.85
CA VAL A 224 -9.17 18.32 1.73
C VAL A 224 -9.99 19.37 0.97
N GLU A 225 -11.27 19.10 0.69
CA GLU A 225 -12.14 20.02 -0.06
C GLU A 225 -12.41 21.31 0.73
N GLN A 226 -12.67 21.18 2.04
CA GLN A 226 -12.86 22.33 2.93
C GLN A 226 -11.60 23.18 3.04
N LYS A 227 -10.44 22.53 3.23
CA LYS A 227 -9.14 23.22 3.31
C LYS A 227 -8.78 23.90 2.00
N TYR A 228 -8.98 23.23 0.86
CA TYR A 228 -8.71 23.81 -0.45
C TYR A 228 -9.50 25.12 -0.65
N SER A 229 -10.80 25.07 -0.40
CA SER A 229 -11.68 26.24 -0.50
C SER A 229 -11.26 27.38 0.43
N SER A 230 -10.77 27.06 1.63
CA SER A 230 -10.27 28.05 2.59
C SER A 230 -8.92 28.64 2.14
N TYR A 231 -7.97 27.80 1.72
CA TYR A 231 -6.61 28.22 1.39
C TYR A 231 -6.58 29.04 0.11
N HIS A 232 -7.38 28.64 -0.89
CA HIS A 232 -7.53 29.40 -2.12
C HIS A 232 -8.11 30.79 -1.87
N LYS A 233 -9.09 30.94 -0.96
CA LYS A 233 -9.62 32.26 -0.55
C LYS A 233 -8.59 33.11 0.20
N ASN A 234 -7.71 32.48 0.98
CA ASN A 234 -6.66 33.16 1.74
C ASN A 234 -5.43 33.50 0.90
N ASN A 235 -5.32 33.01 -0.34
CA ASN A 235 -4.31 33.43 -1.30
C ASN A 235 -4.63 34.82 -1.88
N VAL A 236 -4.74 35.82 -1.01
CA VAL A 236 -4.99 37.23 -1.36
C VAL A 236 -3.83 37.81 -2.16
N SER A 237 -2.65 37.19 -2.06
CA SER A 237 -1.43 37.54 -2.79
C SER A 237 -1.42 37.09 -4.25
N TYR A 238 -2.40 36.28 -4.70
CA TYR A 238 -2.44 35.67 -6.03
C TYR A 238 -1.14 34.93 -6.39
N GLU A 239 -0.55 34.21 -5.43
CA GLU A 239 0.60 33.34 -5.70
C GLU A 239 0.20 32.26 -6.71
N ASP A 240 1.07 32.00 -7.69
CA ASP A 240 0.85 30.95 -8.69
C ASP A 240 0.81 29.56 -8.03
N GLU A 241 -0.12 28.72 -8.49
CA GLU A 241 -0.20 27.33 -8.05
C GLU A 241 0.83 26.48 -8.83
N PRO A 242 1.61 25.63 -8.15
CA PRO A 242 2.60 24.79 -8.81
C PRO A 242 1.95 23.74 -9.71
N THR A 243 2.66 23.40 -10.78
CA THR A 243 2.31 22.28 -11.65
C THR A 243 2.50 20.93 -10.95
N LEU A 244 1.90 19.88 -11.51
CA LEU A 244 2.02 18.51 -10.98
C LEU A 244 3.48 18.04 -10.86
N LEU A 245 4.32 18.40 -11.85
CA LEU A 245 5.73 18.03 -11.85
C LEU A 245 6.50 18.75 -10.72
N GLU A 246 6.17 20.01 -10.47
CA GLU A 246 6.79 20.78 -9.39
C GLU A 246 6.39 20.23 -8.03
N ILE A 247 5.12 19.84 -7.84
CA ILE A 247 4.65 19.18 -6.61
C ILE A 247 5.49 17.92 -6.33
N ASP A 248 5.72 17.07 -7.33
CA ASP A 248 6.50 15.84 -7.17
C ASP A 248 7.95 16.09 -6.78
N LEU A 249 8.55 17.21 -7.23
CA LEU A 249 9.91 17.61 -6.86
C LEU A 249 9.97 18.26 -5.47
N LEU A 250 8.88 18.89 -5.03
CA LEU A 250 8.81 19.61 -3.76
C LEU A 250 8.45 18.72 -2.56
N LEU A 251 7.82 17.57 -2.82
CA LEU A 251 7.46 16.63 -1.75
C LEU A 251 8.71 16.09 -1.05
N PRO A 252 8.77 16.16 0.29
CA PRO A 252 9.95 15.73 1.02
C PRO A 252 10.08 14.20 0.94
N LYS A 253 11.27 13.73 0.56
CA LYS A 253 11.61 12.32 0.62
C LYS A 253 11.72 11.87 2.08
N GLY A 254 11.09 10.76 2.40
CA GLY A 254 11.24 10.14 3.71
C GLY A 254 12.44 9.18 3.77
N VAL A 255 12.88 8.88 4.98
CA VAL A 255 13.96 7.91 5.25
C VAL A 255 13.31 6.64 5.82
N PRO A 256 13.40 5.49 5.15
CA PRO A 256 12.81 4.26 5.64
C PRO A 256 13.43 3.81 6.97
N PHE A 257 12.58 3.44 7.94
CA PHE A 257 13.00 2.89 9.23
C PHE A 257 12.28 1.59 9.63
N MET A 258 11.11 1.29 9.04
CA MET A 258 10.55 -0.06 9.10
C MET A 258 11.29 -0.95 8.10
N ILE A 259 11.61 -2.16 8.54
CA ILE A 259 12.36 -3.16 7.76
C ILE A 259 11.74 -4.53 7.93
N ALA A 260 11.87 -5.36 6.90
CA ALA A 260 11.45 -6.75 6.96
C ALA A 260 12.24 -7.49 8.05
N LYS A 261 11.50 -8.19 8.93
CA LYS A 261 12.12 -8.94 10.02
C LYS A 261 12.56 -10.30 9.52
N LYS A 262 13.83 -10.64 9.73
CA LYS A 262 14.31 -12.00 9.46
C LYS A 262 13.46 -13.00 10.25
N PRO A 263 12.80 -13.98 9.60
CA PRO A 263 12.08 -15.03 10.30
C PRO A 263 13.04 -15.80 11.21
N ASN A 264 12.58 -16.20 12.40
CA ASN A 264 13.40 -16.93 13.40
C ASN A 264 13.64 -18.41 13.02
N PHE A 265 13.40 -18.79 11.77
CA PHE A 265 13.56 -20.16 11.29
C PHE A 265 14.79 -20.21 10.38
N GLU A 266 15.72 -21.15 10.65
CA GLU A 266 16.81 -21.46 9.74
C GLU A 266 16.25 -22.27 8.56
N VAL A 267 16.45 -21.76 7.32
CA VAL A 267 15.98 -22.38 6.06
C VAL A 267 17.14 -22.56 5.09
#